data_AF-A0A938SN45-F1
#
_entry.id   AF-A0A938SN45-F1
#
_cell.length_a   1.000
_cell.length_b   1.000
_cell.length_c   1.000
_cell.angle_alpha   90.00
_cell.angle_beta   90.00
_cell.angle_gamma   90.00
#
_symmetry.space_group_name_H-M   'P 1'
#
loop_
_entity.id
_entity.type
_entity.pdbx_description
1 polymer ?
#
loop_
_entity_poly.entity_id
_entity_poly.type
_entity_poly.pdbx_seq_one_letter_code
_entity_poly.pdbx_strand_id
1 'polypeptide(L)'
;MRTPSRATLNKSVRPAGTKRPAFALLLALLPAACAPASAADVVSGESKPNIILMMADDMGWGDPGFNGNTIIQTPHLDEMARESVDRS
;
A
#
# COMPACT_ATOMS: atom_id res chain seq x y z
N MET A 1 -72.45 1.27 -4.63
CA MET A 1 -72.22 2.60 -5.25
C MET A 1 -71.97 3.61 -4.14
N ARG A 2 -70.84 4.32 -4.17
CA ARG A 2 -70.40 5.41 -3.26
C ARG A 2 -70.24 5.12 -1.75
N THR A 3 -68.98 5.11 -1.32
CA THR A 3 -68.44 5.55 -0.01
C THR A 3 -68.62 7.10 0.12
N PRO A 4 -68.16 7.83 1.17
CA PRO A 4 -67.36 7.49 2.36
C PRO A 4 -68.14 7.85 3.67
N SER A 5 -67.59 8.14 4.87
CA SER A 5 -66.21 8.39 5.33
C SER A 5 -66.05 8.16 6.85
N ARG A 6 -64.81 8.19 7.36
CA ARG A 6 -64.50 8.40 8.78
C ARG A 6 -63.18 9.17 8.96
N ALA A 7 -63.25 10.46 8.67
CA ALA A 7 -62.31 11.49 9.13
C ALA A 7 -62.82 12.02 10.50
N THR A 8 -62.03 12.51 11.46
CA THR A 8 -60.57 12.67 11.62
C THR A 8 -60.34 12.98 13.10
N LEU A 9 -59.27 12.50 13.74
CA LEU A 9 -58.78 13.11 14.98
C LEU A 9 -57.28 13.41 14.90
N ASN A 10 -57.00 14.60 14.39
CA ASN A 10 -55.72 15.28 14.46
C ASN A 10 -55.31 15.51 15.93
N LYS A 11 -54.13 15.03 16.33
CA LYS A 11 -53.30 15.70 17.35
C LYS A 11 -51.84 15.78 16.93
N SER A 12 -51.57 16.81 16.13
CA SER A 12 -50.40 17.70 16.20
C SER A 12 -49.34 17.34 17.24
N VAL A 13 -48.22 16.81 16.74
CA VAL A 13 -46.86 17.33 16.92
C VAL A 13 -46.49 17.89 18.32
N ARG A 14 -45.49 17.25 18.94
CA ARG A 14 -44.49 17.94 19.78
C ARG A 14 -43.08 17.53 19.30
N PRO A 15 -42.15 18.47 19.09
CA PRO A 15 -40.78 18.15 18.70
C PRO A 15 -39.85 18.04 19.91
N ALA A 16 -38.90 17.11 19.88
CA ALA A 16 -37.67 17.14 20.67
C ALA A 16 -36.58 16.36 19.91
N GLY A 17 -35.43 17.00 19.67
CA GLY A 17 -34.43 16.47 18.73
C GLY A 17 -33.58 15.32 19.30
N THR A 18 -33.44 14.25 18.51
CA THR A 18 -32.45 13.19 18.76
C THR A 18 -31.16 13.48 17.98
N LYS A 19 -30.01 13.10 18.57
CA LYS A 19 -28.68 13.64 18.22
C LYS A 19 -28.11 13.06 16.90
N ARG A 20 -27.37 13.91 16.19
CA ARG A 20 -26.55 13.70 14.96
C ARG A 20 -26.05 12.26 14.72
N PRO A 21 -26.31 11.64 13.55
CA PRO A 21 -25.78 10.32 13.18
C PRO A 21 -24.38 10.41 12.54
N ALA A 22 -23.37 10.83 13.31
CA ALA A 22 -21.97 10.86 12.81
C ALA A 22 -21.38 9.45 12.56
N PHE A 23 -21.99 8.40 13.13
CA PHE A 23 -21.52 7.02 13.03
C PHE A 23 -21.94 6.31 11.73
N ALA A 24 -22.89 6.87 10.97
CA ALA A 24 -23.41 6.25 9.75
C ALA A 24 -22.47 6.35 8.54
N LEU A 25 -21.49 7.26 8.56
CA LEU A 25 -20.60 7.50 7.42
C LEU A 25 -19.49 6.44 7.26
N LEU A 26 -19.12 5.76 8.35
CA LEU A 26 -18.01 4.80 8.36
C LEU A 26 -18.37 3.44 7.73
N LEU A 27 -19.66 3.12 7.60
CA LEU A 27 -20.15 1.83 7.07
C LEU A 27 -20.44 1.87 5.55
N ALA A 28 -20.23 3.01 4.89
CA ALA A 28 -20.58 3.21 3.47
C ALA A 28 -19.43 2.91 2.48
N LEU A 29 -18.23 2.56 2.95
CA LEU A 29 -17.02 2.46 2.13
C LEU A 29 -16.50 1.02 1.93
N LEU A 30 -17.36 0.00 2.05
CA LEU A 30 -16.92 -1.40 2.20
C LEU A 30 -17.60 -2.48 1.32
N PRO A 31 -18.11 -2.19 0.11
CA PRO A 31 -18.23 -3.26 -0.89
C PRO A 31 -17.81 -2.83 -2.31
N ALA A 32 -16.51 -2.93 -2.61
CA ALA A 32 -15.98 -2.86 -3.98
C ALA A 32 -14.82 -3.85 -4.23
N ALA A 33 -14.61 -4.83 -3.34
CA ALA A 33 -13.40 -5.65 -3.26
C ALA A 33 -13.55 -7.08 -3.84
N CYS A 34 -14.51 -7.32 -4.74
CA CYS A 34 -14.66 -8.62 -5.39
C CYS A 34 -15.03 -8.48 -6.87
N ALA A 35 -14.02 -8.18 -7.69
CA ALA A 35 -14.02 -8.49 -9.11
C ALA A 35 -13.03 -9.65 -9.33
N PRO A 36 -13.40 -10.72 -10.06
CA PRO A 36 -12.46 -11.77 -10.39
C PRO A 36 -11.43 -11.24 -11.38
N ALA A 37 -10.24 -10.88 -10.88
CA ALA A 37 -9.09 -10.62 -11.73
C ALA A 37 -8.76 -11.91 -12.48
N SER A 38 -8.98 -11.93 -13.80
CA SER A 38 -8.61 -13.06 -14.64
C SER A 38 -7.10 -13.20 -14.60
N ALA A 39 -6.63 -14.30 -14.00
CA ALA A 39 -5.24 -14.71 -14.06
C ALA A 39 -4.94 -15.21 -15.47
N ALA A 40 -4.72 -14.28 -16.40
CA ALA A 40 -3.99 -14.57 -17.60
C ALA A 40 -2.54 -14.83 -17.19
N ASP A 41 -2.07 -16.07 -17.36
CA ASP A 41 -0.64 -16.39 -17.33
C ASP A 41 0.05 -15.63 -18.47
N VAL A 42 0.46 -14.40 -18.17
CA VAL A 42 1.40 -13.67 -19.00
C VAL A 42 2.73 -14.39 -18.84
N VAL A 43 3.00 -15.33 -19.75
CA VAL A 43 4.35 -15.86 -19.98
C VAL A 43 5.19 -14.72 -20.55
N SER A 44 5.55 -13.80 -19.67
CA SER A 44 6.58 -12.81 -19.91
C SER A 44 7.84 -13.59 -20.26
N GLY A 45 8.43 -13.29 -21.41
CA GLY A 45 9.76 -13.78 -21.77
C GLY A 45 10.79 -13.12 -20.87
N GLU A 46 10.77 -13.46 -19.58
CA GLU A 46 11.62 -12.89 -18.56
C GLU A 46 13.04 -13.37 -18.82
N SER A 47 13.82 -12.51 -19.47
CA SER A 47 15.20 -12.78 -19.83
C SER A 47 15.96 -13.17 -18.58
N LYS A 48 16.37 -14.44 -18.49
CA LYS A 48 17.03 -14.99 -17.30
C LYS A 48 18.14 -14.05 -16.83
N PRO A 49 18.12 -13.56 -15.58
CA PRO A 49 19.10 -12.59 -15.11
C PRO A 49 20.50 -13.21 -15.16
N ASN A 50 21.46 -12.42 -15.63
CA ASN A 50 22.88 -12.79 -15.56
C ASN A 50 23.37 -12.52 -14.13
N ILE A 51 23.77 -13.58 -13.43
CA ILE A 51 24.31 -13.49 -12.07
C ILE A 51 25.84 -13.47 -12.17
N ILE A 52 26.44 -12.40 -11.66
CA ILE A 52 27.90 -12.26 -11.56
C ILE A 52 28.24 -12.31 -10.07
N LEU A 53 28.98 -13.33 -9.66
CA LEU A 53 29.52 -13.44 -8.30
C LEU A 53 30.97 -12.95 -8.32
N MET A 54 31.26 -11.90 -7.55
CA MET A 54 32.60 -11.41 -7.27
C MET A 54 32.87 -11.55 -5.77
N MET A 55 34.05 -12.06 -5.43
CA MET A 55 34.47 -12.26 -4.04
C MET A 55 35.94 -11.86 -3.93
N ALA A 56 36.26 -11.01 -2.95
CA ALA A 56 37.62 -10.71 -2.56
C ALA A 56 38.06 -11.69 -1.45
N ASP A 57 39.30 -12.17 -1.53
CA ASP A 57 39.91 -13.00 -0.49
C ASP A 57 40.41 -12.12 0.65
N ASP A 58 40.28 -12.59 1.90
CA ASP A 58 40.70 -11.91 3.15
C ASP A 58 40.27 -10.43 3.35
N MET A 59 39.33 -9.89 2.56
CA MET A 59 38.92 -8.48 2.66
C MET A 59 38.19 -8.19 3.99
N GLY A 60 38.78 -7.31 4.79
CA GLY A 60 38.25 -6.85 6.07
C GLY A 60 37.16 -5.79 5.91
N TRP A 61 36.32 -5.64 6.96
CA TRP A 61 35.23 -4.66 6.97
C TRP A 61 35.71 -3.20 6.80
N GLY A 62 36.90 -2.87 7.33
CA GLY A 62 37.47 -1.51 7.23
C GLY A 62 38.24 -1.23 5.93
N ASP A 63 38.33 -2.19 5.01
CA ASP A 63 39.16 -2.06 3.81
C ASP A 63 38.53 -1.20 2.70
N PRO A 64 37.23 -1.32 2.34
CA PRO A 64 36.66 -0.52 1.27
C PRO A 64 36.38 0.94 1.68
N GLY A 65 36.46 1.84 0.69
CA GLY A 65 36.23 3.27 0.84
C GLY A 65 34.83 3.61 1.35
N PHE A 66 33.79 2.89 0.90
CA PHE A 66 32.42 3.05 1.41
C PHE A 66 32.27 2.78 2.91
N ASN A 67 33.17 2.00 3.53
CA ASN A 67 33.23 1.78 4.98
C ASN A 67 34.15 2.78 5.72
N GLY A 68 34.55 3.87 5.05
CA GLY A 68 35.29 4.98 5.64
C GLY A 68 36.82 4.89 5.49
N ASN A 69 37.35 3.96 4.67
CA ASN A 69 38.78 3.94 4.38
C ASN A 69 39.17 5.18 3.55
N THR A 70 40.18 5.92 4.02
CA THR A 70 40.70 7.11 3.33
C THR A 70 41.99 6.85 2.56
N ILE A 71 42.64 5.71 2.79
CA ILE A 71 43.93 5.33 2.20
C ILE A 71 43.70 4.43 0.99
N ILE A 72 42.91 3.36 1.17
CA ILE A 72 42.55 2.44 0.08
C ILE A 72 41.34 3.02 -0.65
N GLN A 73 41.52 3.34 -1.93
CA GLN A 73 40.49 3.95 -2.78
C GLN A 73 39.83 2.86 -3.62
N THR A 74 38.52 2.66 -3.48
CA THR A 74 37.78 1.58 -4.14
C THR A 74 36.64 2.11 -5.03
N PRO A 75 36.89 3.06 -5.94
CA PRO A 75 35.84 3.89 -6.56
C PRO A 75 34.71 3.10 -7.23
N HIS A 76 35.01 1.96 -7.87
CA HIS A 76 33.98 1.10 -8.48
C HIS A 76 33.16 0.30 -7.46
N LEU A 77 33.77 -0.14 -6.35
CA LEU A 77 33.03 -0.76 -5.24
C LEU A 77 32.18 0.30 -4.52
N ASP A 78 32.70 1.51 -4.38
CA ASP A 78 32.00 2.64 -3.73
C ASP A 78 30.81 3.12 -4.56
N GLU A 79 30.94 3.13 -5.89
CA GLU A 79 29.84 3.37 -6.84
C GLU A 79 28.78 2.27 -6.75
N MET A 80 29.18 0.99 -6.84
CA MET A 80 28.25 -0.13 -6.71
C MET A 80 27.57 -0.18 -5.34
N ALA A 81 28.25 0.18 -4.25
CA ALA A 81 27.66 0.24 -2.92
C ALA A 81 26.51 1.26 -2.86
N ARG A 82 26.66 2.44 -3.50
CA ARG A 82 25.62 3.49 -3.58
C ARG A 82 24.40 3.09 -4.42
N GLU A 83 24.57 2.18 -5.37
CA GLU A 83 23.49 1.62 -6.20
C GLU A 83 22.89 0.34 -5.60
N SER A 84 23.52 -0.22 -4.56
CA SER A 84 23.06 -1.42 -3.86
C SER A 84 21.93 -1.13 -2.86
N VAL A 85 21.42 -2.19 -2.23
CA VAL A 85 20.42 -2.10 -1.16
C VAL A 85 21.08 -1.99 0.23
N ASP A 86 22.40 -1.83 0.31
CA ASP A 86 23.07 -1.53 1.58
C ASP A 86 22.63 -0.15 2.10
N ARG A 87 22.30 -0.09 3.37
CA ARG A 87 21.60 1.04 4.00
C ARG A 87 22.25 1.39 5.35
N SER A 88 23.58 1.39 5.31
CA SER A 88 24.50 1.61 6.43
C SER A 88 25.00 3.06 6.50
#